data_AF-A0AA44LIP5-F1
#
_entry.id   AF-A0AA44LIP5-F1
#
_cell.length_a   1.000
_cell.length_b   1.000
_cell.length_c   1.000
_cell.angle_alpha   90.00
_cell.angle_beta   90.00
_cell.angle_gamma   90.00
#
_symmetry.space_group_name_H-M   'P 1'
#
loop_
_entity.id
_entity.type
_entity.pdbx_description
1 polymer ?
#
loop_
_entity_poly.entity_id
_entity_poly.type
_entity_poly.pdbx_seq_one_letter_code
_entity_poly.pdbx_strand_id
1 'polypeptide(L)' 'MTTEKLALNYDPADPDKMRLPAGITCGNCHDIHRCKAIFGHTESNTYCDWSPSRFTAGIGVKGG' A
#
# COMPACT_ATOMS: atom_id res chain seq x y z
N MET A 1 -0.99 23.89 -10.81
CA MET A 1 -0.98 22.42 -10.70
C MET A 1 0.42 22.03 -10.23
N THR A 2 0.65 22.04 -8.92
CA THR A 2 1.91 21.56 -8.37
C THR A 2 1.86 20.04 -8.42
N THR A 3 2.62 19.47 -9.34
CA THR A 3 2.94 18.04 -9.35
C THR A 3 3.72 17.77 -8.07
N GLU A 4 2.99 17.43 -7.00
CA GLU A 4 3.55 16.79 -5.81
C GLU A 4 4.31 15.56 -6.32
N LYS A 5 5.63 15.72 -6.40
CA LYS A 5 6.58 14.68 -6.73
C LYS A 5 6.35 13.58 -5.69
N LEU A 6 5.59 12.55 -6.04
CA LEU A 6 5.40 11.32 -5.25
C LEU A 6 6.78 10.80 -4.87
N ALA A 7 7.28 11.23 -3.72
CA ALA A 7 8.56 10.81 -3.19
C ALA A 7 8.44 9.30 -3.01
N LEU A 8 9.36 8.55 -3.61
CA LEU A 8 9.43 7.11 -3.45
C LEU A 8 9.58 6.83 -1.94
N ASN A 9 8.49 6.41 -1.32
CA ASN A 9 8.34 5.90 0.04
C ASN A 9 9.15 4.59 0.30
N TYR A 10 10.43 4.49 -0.09
CA TYR A 10 11.30 3.37 0.34
C TYR A 10 12.43 3.83 1.22
N ASP A 11 12.46 3.29 2.44
CA ASP A 11 13.58 3.38 3.37
C ASP A 11 13.50 2.21 4.36
N PRO A 12 14.45 1.27 4.35
CA PRO A 12 14.44 0.14 5.27
C PRO A 12 14.65 0.54 6.73
N ALA A 13 15.12 1.76 7.01
CA ALA A 13 15.21 2.32 8.36
C ALA A 13 13.91 3.01 8.81
N ASP A 14 12.96 3.25 7.91
CA ASP A 14 11.70 3.95 8.17
C ASP A 14 10.50 3.12 7.67
N PRO A 15 9.99 2.18 8.49
CA PRO A 15 8.89 1.31 8.12
C PRO A 15 7.58 2.07 7.88
N ASP A 16 7.46 3.31 8.34
CA ASP A 16 6.28 4.15 8.04
C ASP A 16 6.19 4.45 6.55
N LYS A 17 7.30 4.38 5.81
CA LYS A 17 7.30 4.52 4.34
C LYS A 17 6.68 3.32 3.60
N MET A 18 6.52 2.18 4.26
CA MET A 18 5.82 1.02 3.70
C MET A 18 4.38 0.87 4.20
N ARG A 19 3.92 1.74 5.11
CA ARG A 19 2.56 1.68 5.64
C ARG A 19 1.51 2.07 4.60
N LEU A 20 0.35 1.43 4.70
CA LEU A 20 -0.86 1.88 4.00
C LEU A 20 -1.41 3.14 4.67
N PRO A 21 -2.28 3.91 3.98
CA PRO A 21 -2.99 5.02 4.63
C PRO A 21 -3.74 4.57 5.89
N ALA A 22 -3.92 5.47 6.84
CA ALA A 22 -4.61 5.16 8.09
C ALA A 22 -6.03 4.60 7.82
N GLY A 23 -6.36 3.47 8.46
CA GLY A 23 -7.65 2.80 8.30
C GLY A 23 -7.80 1.95 7.02
N ILE A 24 -6.77 1.91 6.17
CA ILE A 24 -6.74 1.09 4.95
C ILE A 24 -5.97 -0.21 5.20
N THR A 25 -6.47 -1.30 4.66
CA THR A 25 -5.80 -2.61 4.68
C THR A 25 -5.53 -3.11 3.26
N CYS A 26 -4.71 -4.15 3.12
CA CYS A 26 -4.47 -4.79 1.83
C CYS A 26 -5.77 -5.34 1.20
N GLY A 27 -6.82 -5.62 1.98
CA GLY A 27 -8.14 -5.97 1.46
C GLY A 27 -8.84 -4.84 0.69
N ASN A 28 -8.42 -3.60 0.89
CA ASN A 28 -8.84 -2.45 0.08
C ASN A 28 -7.97 -2.26 -1.18
N CYS A 29 -6.93 -3.07 -1.37
CA CYS A 29 -5.99 -2.93 -2.48
C CYS A 29 -6.42 -3.78 -3.69
N HIS A 30 -6.35 -3.20 -4.89
CA HIS A 30 -6.59 -3.89 -6.15
C HIS A 30 -5.64 -5.10 -6.35
N ASP A 31 -4.39 -4.97 -5.89
CA ASP A 31 -3.33 -5.96 -6.11
C ASP A 31 -3.22 -7.06 -5.04
N ILE A 32 -4.21 -7.20 -4.14
CA ILE A 32 -4.16 -8.16 -3.03
C ILE A 32 -3.91 -9.60 -3.46
N HIS A 33 -4.54 -10.05 -4.56
CA HIS A 33 -4.35 -11.42 -5.06
C HIS A 33 -2.90 -11.70 -5.46
N ARG A 34 -2.22 -10.71 -6.05
CA ARG A 34 -0.81 -10.82 -6.40
C ARG A 34 0.06 -10.88 -5.14
N CYS A 35 -0.24 -10.04 -4.15
CA CYS A 35 0.55 -9.98 -2.92
C CYS A 35 0.38 -11.24 -2.05
N LYS A 36 -0.81 -11.83 -2.02
CA LYS A 36 -1.06 -13.17 -1.42
C LYS A 36 -0.16 -14.23 -2.03
N ALA A 37 -0.03 -14.24 -3.35
CA ALA A 37 0.75 -15.27 -4.06
C ALA A 37 2.28 -15.10 -3.89
N ILE A 38 2.78 -13.87 -3.79
CA ILE A 38 4.23 -13.60 -3.74
C ILE A 38 4.77 -13.55 -2.31
N PHE A 39 4.05 -12.87 -1.40
CA PHE A 39 4.54 -12.58 -0.04
C PHE A 39 3.74 -13.28 1.06
N GLY A 40 2.62 -13.95 0.72
CA GLY A 40 1.74 -14.52 1.73
C GLY A 40 0.96 -13.47 2.54
N HIS A 41 0.80 -12.25 2.01
CA HIS A 41 -0.03 -11.22 2.65
C HIS A 41 -1.46 -11.68 2.85
N THR A 42 -2.12 -11.13 3.87
CA THR A 42 -3.55 -11.30 4.13
C THR A 42 -4.30 -9.98 3.90
N GLU A 43 -5.62 -10.03 3.80
CA GLU A 43 -6.45 -8.82 3.59
C GLU A 43 -6.43 -7.85 4.77
N SER A 44 -6.00 -8.28 5.96
CA SER A 44 -5.91 -7.45 7.15
C SER A 44 -4.56 -6.74 7.30
N ASN A 45 -3.57 -7.02 6.46
CA ASN A 45 -2.27 -6.34 6.51
C ASN A 45 -2.44 -4.83 6.30
N THR A 46 -1.71 -4.03 7.08
CA THR A 46 -1.73 -2.55 7.06
C THR A 46 -0.44 -1.94 6.50
N TYR A 47 0.38 -2.77 5.86
CA TYR A 47 1.66 -2.40 5.27
C TYR A 47 1.86 -3.14 3.94
N CYS A 48 2.75 -2.63 3.11
CA CYS A 48 3.11 -3.19 1.82
C CYS A 48 4.55 -3.73 1.87
N ASP A 49 4.77 -4.96 1.41
CA ASP A 49 6.13 -5.48 1.19
C ASP A 49 6.81 -4.87 -0.06
N TRP A 50 6.04 -4.21 -0.93
CA TRP A 50 6.62 -3.37 -1.98
C TRP A 50 7.06 -2.05 -1.39
N SER A 51 8.23 -1.59 -1.85
CA SER A 51 8.70 -0.27 -1.50
C SER A 51 8.97 0.62 -2.73
N PRO A 52 8.34 1.81 -2.82
CA PRO A 52 7.31 2.30 -1.90
C PRO A 52 6.04 1.46 -1.87
N SER A 53 5.20 1.68 -0.85
CA SER A 53 3.84 1.13 -0.84
C SER A 53 3.18 1.37 -2.19
N ARG A 54 2.77 0.27 -2.85
CA ARG A 54 2.11 0.30 -4.18
C ARG A 54 0.60 0.22 -4.05
N PHE A 55 0.05 0.73 -2.96
CA PHE A 55 -1.38 0.68 -2.72
C PHE A 55 -2.15 1.32 -3.87
N THR A 56 -3.02 0.53 -4.49
CA THR A 56 -3.98 1.00 -5.48
C THR A 56 -5.37 0.66 -4.96
N ALA A 57 -6.21 1.67 -4.75
CA ALA A 57 -7.55 1.48 -4.22
C ALA A 57 -8.38 0.54 -5.12
N GLY A 58 -9.00 -0.48 -4.52
CA GLY A 58 -9.97 -1.34 -5.20
C GLY A 58 -11.28 -0.61 -5.52
N ILE A 59 -12.09 -1.21 -6.39
CA ILE A 59 -13.40 -0.65 -6.76
C ILE A 59 -14.28 -0.54 -5.51
N GLY A 60 -14.78 0.65 -5.23
CA GLY A 60 -15.67 0.93 -4.07
C GLY A 60 -14.97 1.47 -2.83
N VAL A 61 -13.64 1.56 -2.81
CA VAL A 61 -12.89 2.22 -1.73
C VAL A 61 -12.94 3.72 -1.98
N LYS A 62 -13.72 4.47 -1.19
CA LYS A 62 -13.61 5.94 -1.18
C LYS A 62 -12.25 6.29 -0.58
N GLY A 63 -11.36 6.84 -1.41
CA GLY A 63 -10.04 7.32 -0.96
C GLY A 63 -10.20 8.23 0.25
N GLY A 64 -9.41 7.96 1.29
CA GLY A 64 -9.30 8.79 2.48
C GLY A 64 -8.63 10.12 2.19
#